data_AF-W7IRH1-F1
#
_entry.id   AF-W7IRH1-F1
#
_cell.length_a   1.000
_cell.length_b   1.000
_cell.length_c   1.000
_cell.angle_alpha   90.00
_cell.angle_beta   90.00
_cell.angle_gamma   90.00
#
_symmetry.space_group_name_H-M   'P 1'
#
loop_
_entity.id
_entity.type
_entity.pdbx_description
1 polymer ?
#
loop_
_entity_poly.entity_id
_entity_poly.type
_entity_poly.pdbx_seq_one_letter_code
_entity_poly.pdbx_strand_id
1 'polypeptide(L)' 'MSLPEEDVRFLDEYSARADAATRSSVIHTAIALLRQTSLQDCYAAAFDEWDADEATVWEPATPDGLAEARG' A
#
# COMPACT_ATOMS: atom_id res chain seq x y z
N MET A 1 8.82 24.99 7.43
CA MET A 1 7.47 24.65 7.93
C MET A 1 7.50 24.63 9.44
N SER A 2 6.42 25.08 10.08
CA SER A 2 6.21 24.93 11.52
C SER A 2 5.13 23.88 11.75
N LEU A 3 5.43 22.85 12.54
CA LEU A 3 4.45 21.89 13.01
C LEU A 3 4.03 22.26 14.45
N PRO A 4 2.76 22.00 14.84
CA PRO A 4 2.34 22.00 16.23
C PRO A 4 3.26 21.14 17.11
N GLU A 5 3.44 21.53 18.37
CA GLU A 5 4.33 20.82 19.31
C GLU A 5 3.85 19.38 19.59
N GLU A 6 2.55 19.15 19.56
CA GLU A 6 1.95 17.82 19.66
C GLU A 6 2.35 16.89 18.51
N ASP A 7 2.38 17.40 17.27
CA ASP A 7 2.79 16.64 16.09
C ASP A 7 4.28 16.31 16.13
N VAL A 8 5.11 17.25 16.61
CA VAL A 8 6.54 17.02 16.80
C VAL A 8 6.78 15.93 17.83
N ARG A 9 6.09 15.96 18.97
CA ARG A 9 6.17 14.92 20.00
C ARG A 9 5.74 13.56 19.46
N PHE A 10 4.65 13.51 18.69
CA PHE A 10 4.21 12.26 18.05
C PHE A 10 5.29 11.69 17.11
N LEU A 11 5.91 12.54 16.28
CA LEU A 11 6.98 12.11 15.38
C LEU A 11 8.21 11.58 16.14
N ASP A 12 8.55 12.18 17.27
CA ASP A 12 9.64 11.70 18.15
C ASP A 12 9.35 10.32 18.73
N GLU A 13 8.17 10.15 19.32
CA GLU A 13 7.73 8.87 19.89
C GLU A 13 7.67 7.77 18.82
N TYR A 14 7.15 8.11 17.64
CA TYR A 14 7.09 7.19 16.51
C TYR A 14 8.50 6.81 16.03
N SER A 15 9.41 7.79 15.90
CA SER A 15 10.79 7.54 15.47
C SER A 15 11.51 6.58 16.43
N ALA A 16 11.31 6.77 17.75
CA ALA A 16 11.89 5.91 18.78
C ALA A 16 11.33 4.48 18.74
N ARG A 17 10.02 4.31 18.47
CA ARG A 17 9.38 2.99 18.38
C ARG A 17 9.74 2.24 17.09
N ALA A 18 9.84 2.97 15.98
CA ALA A 18 10.05 2.40 14.65
C ALA A 18 11.53 2.15 14.32
N ASP A 19 12.45 2.41 15.26
CA ASP A 19 13.91 2.43 15.03
C ASP A 19 14.30 3.28 13.81
N ALA A 20 13.56 4.38 13.59
CA ALA A 20 13.78 5.27 12.46
C ALA A 20 14.88 6.28 12.81
N ALA A 21 15.80 6.51 11.87
CA ALA A 21 17.00 7.32 12.13
C ALA A 21 16.70 8.82 12.41
N THR A 22 15.63 9.38 11.84
CA THR A 22 15.30 10.81 11.97
C THR A 22 13.80 11.09 11.80
N ARG A 23 13.33 12.24 12.31
CA ARG A 23 11.97 12.77 12.04
C ARG A 23 11.66 12.88 10.55
N SER A 24 12.63 13.30 9.73
CA SER A 24 12.46 13.37 8.27
C SER A 24 12.21 12.00 7.65
N SER A 25 12.81 10.94 8.18
CA SER A 25 12.51 9.57 7.74
C SER A 25 11.06 9.20 8.01
N VAL A 26 10.55 9.52 9.21
CA VAL A 26 9.15 9.26 9.57
C VAL A 26 8.20 10.06 8.66
N ILE A 27 8.53 11.32 8.36
CA ILE A 27 7.75 12.16 7.45
C ILE A 27 7.75 11.57 6.03
N HIS A 28 8.89 11.08 5.53
CA HIS A 28 8.96 10.40 4.23
C HIS A 28 8.07 9.15 4.19
N THR A 29 8.08 8.35 5.27
CA THR A 29 7.18 7.20 5.40
C THR A 29 5.71 7.65 5.40
N ALA A 30 5.35 8.69 6.15
CA ALA A 30 3.98 9.21 6.17
C ALA A 30 3.52 9.68 4.78
N ILE A 31 4.39 10.35 4.01
CA ILE A 31 4.10 10.76 2.63
C ILE A 31 3.89 9.55 1.72
N ALA A 32 4.70 8.49 1.87
CA ALA A 32 4.53 7.26 1.09
C ALA A 32 3.18 6.58 1.41
N LEU A 33 2.82 6.52 2.69
CA LEU A 33 1.52 5.99 3.12
C LEU A 33 0.36 6.82 2.56
N LEU A 34 0.43 8.15 2.62
CA LEU A 34 -0.60 9.03 2.05
C LEU A 34 -0.77 8.82 0.54
N ARG A 35 0.32 8.62 -0.20
CA ARG A 35 0.27 8.26 -1.63
C ARG A 35 -0.42 6.91 -1.83
N GLN A 36 -0.08 5.91 -1.04
CA GLN A 36 -0.72 4.60 -1.14
C GLN A 36 -2.21 4.65 -0.81
N THR A 37 -2.62 5.38 0.24
CA THR A 37 -4.04 5.55 0.58
C THR A 37 -4.80 6.29 -0.51
N SER A 38 -4.16 7.22 -1.22
CA SER A 38 -4.80 7.91 -2.35
C SER A 38 -5.07 7.01 -3.56
N LEU A 39 -4.44 5.82 -3.62
CA LEU A 39 -4.66 4.85 -4.70
C LEU A 39 -5.78 3.85 -4.39
N GLN A 40 -6.32 3.82 -3.16
CA GLN A 40 -7.33 2.84 -2.77
C GLN A 40 -8.56 2.91 -3.67
N ASP A 41 -9.09 4.10 -3.90
CA ASP A 41 -10.28 4.29 -4.76
C ASP A 41 -9.97 3.93 -6.23
N CYS A 42 -8.75 4.21 -6.70
CA CYS A 42 -8.32 3.83 -8.04
C CYS A 42 -8.23 2.31 -8.21
N TYR A 43 -7.70 1.60 -7.22
CA TYR A 43 -7.66 0.13 -7.23
C TYR A 43 -9.06 -0.47 -7.15
N ALA A 44 -9.94 0.08 -6.29
CA ALA A 44 -11.32 -0.37 -6.20
C ALA A 44 -12.04 -0.24 -7.55
N ALA A 45 -11.93 0.93 -8.20
CA ALA A 45 -12.50 1.14 -9.53
C ALA A 45 -11.91 0.19 -10.60
N ALA A 46 -10.60 -0.06 -10.56
CA ALA A 46 -9.95 -0.99 -11.49
C ALA A 46 -10.42 -2.44 -11.28
N PHE A 47 -10.66 -2.86 -10.04
CA PHE A 47 -11.23 -4.18 -9.76
C PHE A 47 -12.69 -4.28 -10.21
N ASP A 48 -13.50 -3.24 -9.99
CA ASP A 48 -14.89 -3.20 -10.48
C ASP A 48 -14.96 -3.30 -12.02
N GLU A 49 -14.05 -2.63 -12.73
CA GLU A 49 -13.92 -2.71 -14.19
C GLU A 49 -13.49 -4.12 -14.63
N TRP A 50 -12.46 -4.68 -13.99
CA TRP A 50 -11.97 -6.03 -14.26
C TRP A 50 -13.04 -7.10 -14.09
N ASP A 51 -13.80 -7.04 -13.00
CA ASP A 51 -14.87 -8.00 -12.69
C ASP A 51 -16.02 -7.94 -13.71
N ALA A 52 -16.29 -6.76 -14.27
CA ALA A 52 -17.32 -6.56 -15.28
C ALA A 52 -16.93 -7.15 -16.65
N ASP A 53 -15.68 -7.00 -17.05
CA ASP A 53 -15.27 -7.23 -18.44
C ASP A 53 -14.36 -8.43 -18.66
N GLU A 54 -13.40 -8.68 -17.76
CA GLU A 54 -12.26 -9.55 -18.03
C GLU A 54 -12.19 -10.79 -17.12
N ALA A 55 -12.73 -10.73 -15.90
CA ALA A 55 -12.57 -11.79 -14.90
C ALA A 55 -12.98 -13.19 -15.41
N THR A 56 -14.13 -13.30 -16.08
CA THR A 56 -14.63 -14.59 -16.60
C THR A 56 -13.76 -15.13 -17.74
N VAL A 57 -13.11 -14.26 -18.51
CA VAL A 57 -12.23 -14.66 -19.63
C VAL A 57 -10.92 -15.25 -19.11
N TRP A 58 -10.41 -14.70 -18.01
CA TRP A 58 -9.14 -15.12 -17.41
C TRP A 58 -9.27 -16.27 -16.40
N GLU A 59 -10.45 -16.49 -15.81
CA GLU A 59 -10.72 -17.55 -14.83
C GLU A 59 -10.20 -18.95 -15.25
N PRO A 60 -10.36 -19.40 -16.52
CA PRO A 60 -9.89 -20.73 -16.93
C PRO A 60 -8.37 -20.92 -16.91
N ALA A 61 -7.58 -19.84 -16.90
CA ALA A 61 -6.12 -19.90 -16.87
C ALA A 61 -5.56 -20.04 -15.43
N THR A 62 -6.39 -19.87 -14.40
CA THR A 62 -5.98 -19.99 -12.98
C THR A 62 -5.24 -21.29 -12.62
N PRO A 63 -5.62 -22.49 -13.12
CA PRO A 63 -4.93 -23.73 -12.79
C PRO A 63 -3.71 -24.04 -13.68
N ASP A 64 -3.39 -23.21 -14.67
CA ASP A 64 -2.29 -23.46 -15.62
C ASP A 64 -0.95 -23.59 -14.88
N GLY A 65 -0.12 -24.57 -15.28
CA GLY A 65 1.18 -24.86 -14.65
C GLY A 65 1.13 -25.60 -13.30
N LEU A 66 -0.03 -25.70 -12.64
CA LEU A 66 -0.16 -26.44 -11.36
C LEU A 66 -0.13 -27.97 -11.52
N ALA A 67 -0.46 -28.47 -12.71
CA ALA A 67 -0.38 -29.90 -13.04
C ALA A 67 1.06 -30.35 -13.40
N GLU A 68 1.86 -29.46 -13.99
CA GLU A 68 3.24 -29.75 -14.41
C GLU A 68 4.23 -29.80 -13.23
N ALA A 69 3.92 -29.10 -12.13
CA ALA A 69 4.74 -29.10 -10.90
C ALA A 69 4.65 -30.38 -10.04
N ARG A 70 3.85 -31.39 -10.46
CA ARG A 70 3.63 -32.65 -9.72
C ARG A 70 4.22 -33.90 -10.41
N GLY A 71 5.02 -33.74 -11.47
CA GLY A 71 5.77 -34.83 -12.12
C GLY A 71 7.26 -34.72 -11.87
#